data_AF-A0A7S2AJH9-F1
#
_entry.id   AF-A0A7S2AJH9-F1
#
_cell.length_a   1.000
_cell.length_b   1.000
_cell.length_c   1.000
_cell.angle_alpha   90.00
_cell.angle_beta   90.00
_cell.angle_gamma   90.00
#
_symmetry.space_group_name_H-M   'P 1'
#
loop_
_entity.id
_entity.type
_entity.pdbx_description
1 polymer ?
#
loop_
_entity_poly.entity_id
_entity_poly.type
_entity_poly.pdbx_seq_one_letter_code
_entity_poly.pdbx_strand_id
1 'polypeptide(L)'
;SSDDMSAGVPYDLASIMHYGPHHFSESGDGSDDARTILVKKPDVWGNCQIGQRNYLSAGDILTVNRYYQCPSNFCADMHRDCKAMEAKGMCEDPKHEDWMDANCALTCGSCPCLDQEDDCEEKAARGLCRRDSHGTEEEKAYMWEFCMKSCGRCTPDDPTICKDWPVWDDPKGCEKYKDQNDENGSPFCANDWFAANCVRSCGFCPHQAYCW
;
A
#
# COMPACT_ATOMS: atom_id res chain seq x y z
N SER A 1 -27.28 10.75 -15.07
CA SER A 1 -26.04 9.99 -14.97
C SER A 1 -25.25 10.58 -13.84
N SER A 2 -25.11 9.83 -12.75
CA SER A 2 -24.35 10.27 -11.57
C SER A 2 -22.89 9.96 -11.89
N ASP A 3 -22.13 10.97 -12.31
CA ASP A 3 -20.69 10.83 -12.50
C ASP A 3 -20.06 10.69 -11.11
N ASP A 4 -19.94 9.45 -10.66
CA ASP A 4 -19.24 9.13 -9.42
C ASP A 4 -17.75 9.36 -9.62
N MET A 5 -17.28 10.53 -9.16
CA MET A 5 -15.88 10.97 -9.22
C MET A 5 -14.93 10.06 -8.42
N SER A 6 -15.45 9.09 -7.66
CA SER A 6 -14.63 8.13 -6.93
C SER A 6 -14.34 6.84 -7.72
N ALA A 7 -14.91 6.68 -8.92
CA ALA A 7 -14.89 5.40 -9.66
C ALA A 7 -15.36 4.20 -8.79
N GLY A 8 -16.22 4.44 -7.78
CA GLY A 8 -16.65 3.46 -6.79
C GLY A 8 -15.57 3.01 -5.80
N VAL A 9 -14.50 3.79 -5.61
CA VAL A 9 -13.41 3.53 -4.65
C VAL A 9 -13.73 4.24 -3.33
N PRO A 10 -13.66 3.56 -2.17
CA PRO A 10 -13.92 4.18 -0.88
C PRO A 10 -12.90 5.30 -0.56
N TYR A 11 -13.20 6.12 0.44
CA TYR A 11 -12.32 7.21 0.83
C TYR A 11 -11.01 6.70 1.41
N ASP A 12 -9.88 7.08 0.80
CA ASP A 12 -8.53 6.62 1.17
C ASP A 12 -7.78 7.72 1.95
N LEU A 13 -7.56 7.48 3.24
CA LEU A 13 -6.83 8.41 4.12
C LEU A 13 -5.32 8.42 3.83
N ALA A 14 -4.78 7.31 3.30
CA ALA A 14 -3.38 7.20 2.90
C ALA A 14 -3.14 7.67 1.45
N SER A 15 -4.16 8.13 0.73
CA SER A 15 -4.00 8.67 -0.62
C SER A 15 -2.91 9.74 -0.68
N ILE A 16 -2.07 9.68 -1.71
CA ILE A 16 -1.05 10.71 -1.99
C ILE A 16 -1.71 12.09 -2.21
N MET A 17 -2.97 12.08 -2.63
CA MET A 17 -3.79 13.25 -2.88
C MET A 17 -4.42 13.82 -1.61
N HIS A 18 -4.41 13.07 -0.49
CA HIS A 18 -4.97 13.54 0.77
C HIS A 18 -4.07 14.60 1.40
N TYR A 19 -4.62 15.73 1.84
CA TYR A 19 -3.85 16.73 2.59
C TYR A 19 -3.46 16.21 3.98
N GLY A 20 -2.27 16.59 4.45
CA GLY A 20 -1.84 16.35 5.83
C GLY A 20 -2.60 17.21 6.86
N PRO A 21 -2.48 16.88 8.16
CA PRO A 21 -3.38 17.37 9.21
C PRO A 21 -3.30 18.88 9.50
N HIS A 22 -2.19 19.53 9.16
CA HIS A 22 -1.96 20.97 9.42
C HIS A 22 -1.93 21.83 8.15
N HIS A 23 -2.32 21.29 6.98
CA HIS A 23 -2.30 22.09 5.75
C HIS A 23 -3.21 23.31 5.88
N PHE A 24 -2.66 24.49 5.59
CA PHE A 24 -3.33 25.79 5.69
C PHE A 24 -3.75 26.19 7.12
N SER A 25 -3.07 25.66 8.15
CA SER A 25 -3.27 26.10 9.54
C SER A 25 -2.81 27.55 9.75
N GLU A 26 -3.58 28.32 10.53
CA GLU A 26 -3.28 29.73 10.84
C GLU A 26 -2.13 29.88 11.85
N SER A 27 -2.08 29.02 12.88
CA SER A 27 -1.03 29.08 13.91
C SER A 27 0.30 28.49 13.42
N GLY A 28 0.26 27.53 12.49
CA GLY A 28 1.44 26.94 11.85
C GLY A 28 2.42 26.24 12.81
N ASP A 29 2.05 26.07 14.09
CA ASP A 29 2.91 25.58 15.16
C ASP A 29 2.98 24.04 15.25
N GLY A 30 2.27 23.34 14.37
CA GLY A 30 2.22 21.87 14.32
C GLY A 30 1.55 21.22 15.53
N SER A 31 0.92 22.00 16.42
CA SER A 31 0.20 21.48 17.58
C SER A 31 -1.11 20.79 17.18
N ASP A 32 -1.59 19.88 18.03
CA ASP A 32 -2.86 19.19 17.78
C ASP A 32 -4.05 20.16 17.64
N ASP A 33 -4.02 21.29 18.35
CA ASP A 33 -5.02 22.37 18.25
C ASP A 33 -4.94 23.14 16.91
N ALA A 34 -3.78 23.10 16.25
CA ALA A 34 -3.53 23.70 14.95
C ALA A 34 -3.93 22.79 13.76
N ARG A 35 -4.51 21.62 14.00
CA ARG A 35 -4.95 20.72 12.94
C ARG A 35 -6.18 21.28 12.23
N THR A 36 -6.10 21.39 10.90
CA THR A 36 -7.22 21.80 10.04
C THR A 36 -8.04 20.60 9.58
N ILE A 37 -7.45 19.40 9.58
CA ILE A 37 -8.11 18.15 9.17
C ILE A 37 -7.97 17.11 10.27
N LEU A 38 -9.11 16.57 10.72
CA LEU A 38 -9.19 15.58 11.80
C LEU A 38 -9.78 14.27 11.28
N VAL A 39 -9.04 13.18 11.48
CA VAL A 39 -9.52 11.82 11.17
C VAL A 39 -10.47 11.36 12.27
N LYS A 40 -11.71 11.02 11.90
CA LYS A 40 -12.75 10.58 12.85
C LYS A 40 -12.71 9.08 13.13
N LYS A 41 -12.33 8.29 12.14
CA LYS A 41 -12.24 6.84 12.19
C LYS A 41 -11.25 6.36 11.11
N PRO A 42 -10.63 5.19 11.27
CA PRO A 42 -9.86 4.58 10.21
C PRO A 42 -10.71 4.35 8.95
N ASP A 43 -10.07 4.37 7.78
CA ASP A 43 -10.72 3.98 6.53
C ASP A 43 -10.87 2.47 6.40
N VAL A 44 -11.44 2.01 5.28
CA VAL A 44 -11.68 0.57 5.04
C VAL A 44 -10.40 -0.24 4.83
N TRP A 45 -9.27 0.43 4.62
CA TRP A 45 -7.94 -0.18 4.53
C TRP A 45 -7.19 -0.13 5.86
N GLY A 46 -7.83 0.42 6.91
CA GLY A 46 -7.28 0.56 8.24
C GLY A 46 -6.32 1.73 8.40
N ASN A 47 -6.24 2.66 7.45
CA ASN A 47 -5.41 3.86 7.58
C ASN A 47 -6.10 4.87 8.52
N CYS A 48 -5.33 5.56 9.36
CA CYS A 48 -5.88 6.60 10.26
C CYS A 48 -5.01 7.86 10.34
N GLN A 49 -3.92 7.91 9.61
CA GLN A 49 -3.11 9.10 9.40
C GLN A 49 -3.29 9.59 7.95
N ILE A 50 -2.94 10.85 7.72
CA ILE A 50 -3.20 11.56 6.47
C ILE A 50 -1.99 12.38 6.04
N GLY A 51 -1.82 12.56 4.74
CA GLY A 51 -0.83 13.47 4.20
C GLY A 51 0.51 12.88 3.79
N GLN A 52 0.65 11.56 3.71
CA GLN A 52 1.86 10.94 3.16
C GLN A 52 2.12 11.38 1.71
N ARG A 53 3.40 11.48 1.31
CA ARG A 53 3.83 11.91 -0.04
C ARG A 53 4.85 10.96 -0.67
N ASN A 54 5.02 9.76 -0.11
CA ASN A 54 6.12 8.86 -0.45
C ASN A 54 5.73 7.81 -1.49
N TYR A 55 4.44 7.44 -1.56
CA TYR A 55 3.97 6.37 -2.43
C TYR A 55 2.52 6.59 -2.86
N LEU A 56 2.08 5.88 -3.91
CA LEU A 56 0.67 5.78 -4.24
C LEU A 56 0.01 4.75 -3.32
N SER A 57 -1.12 5.12 -2.74
CA SER A 57 -1.95 4.21 -1.95
C SER A 57 -2.66 3.18 -2.83
N ALA A 58 -3.22 2.13 -2.21
CA ALA A 58 -4.07 1.17 -2.90
C ALA A 58 -5.29 1.84 -3.56
N GLY A 59 -5.91 2.81 -2.89
CA GLY A 59 -7.02 3.58 -3.44
C GLY A 59 -6.61 4.43 -4.63
N ASP A 60 -5.42 5.05 -4.61
CA ASP A 60 -4.89 5.83 -5.74
C ASP A 60 -4.72 4.95 -6.99
N ILE A 61 -4.05 3.80 -6.83
CA ILE A 61 -3.78 2.85 -7.93
C ILE A 61 -5.09 2.31 -8.49
N LEU A 62 -6.00 1.88 -7.61
CA LEU A 62 -7.31 1.37 -8.00
C LEU A 62 -8.14 2.41 -8.75
N THR A 63 -8.15 3.66 -8.26
CA THR A 63 -8.90 4.76 -8.87
C THR A 63 -8.38 5.02 -10.28
N VAL A 64 -7.06 5.16 -10.46
CA VAL A 64 -6.44 5.34 -11.78
C VAL A 64 -6.77 4.18 -12.70
N ASN A 65 -6.59 2.95 -12.26
CA ASN A 65 -6.83 1.77 -13.09
C ASN A 65 -8.29 1.66 -13.55
N ARG A 66 -9.26 2.00 -12.68
CA ARG A 66 -10.68 2.04 -13.07
C ARG A 66 -10.97 3.12 -14.09
N TYR A 67 -10.44 4.32 -13.92
CA TYR A 67 -10.64 5.43 -14.86
C TYR A 67 -10.11 5.11 -16.26
N TYR A 68 -8.92 4.50 -16.33
CA TYR A 68 -8.28 4.15 -17.59
C TYR A 68 -8.68 2.76 -18.11
N GLN A 69 -9.63 2.10 -17.46
CA GLN A 69 -10.14 0.77 -17.85
C GLN A 69 -9.01 -0.23 -18.04
N CYS A 70 -8.04 -0.21 -17.12
CA CYS A 70 -6.93 -1.15 -17.12
C CYS A 70 -7.48 -2.59 -17.07
N PRO A 71 -6.92 -3.54 -17.83
CA PRO A 71 -7.46 -4.89 -17.93
C PRO A 71 -7.49 -5.64 -16.58
N SER A 72 -6.65 -5.23 -15.63
CA SER A 72 -6.80 -5.56 -14.22
C SER A 72 -6.54 -4.32 -13.35
N ASN A 73 -7.31 -4.23 -12.26
CA ASN A 73 -7.34 -3.07 -11.38
C ASN A 73 -6.23 -3.03 -10.33
N PHE A 74 -5.55 -4.16 -10.14
CA PHE A 74 -4.57 -4.39 -9.07
C PHE A 74 -3.31 -5.12 -9.55
N CYS A 75 -3.32 -5.55 -10.81
CA CYS A 75 -2.24 -6.30 -11.42
C CYS A 75 -2.14 -5.83 -12.87
N ALA A 76 -0.92 -5.67 -13.36
CA ALA A 76 -0.67 -5.23 -14.72
C ALA A 76 0.59 -5.90 -15.23
N ASP A 77 0.70 -5.99 -16.54
CA ASP A 77 1.96 -6.30 -17.17
C ASP A 77 2.83 -5.05 -17.15
N MET A 78 4.05 -5.20 -16.64
CA MET A 78 5.07 -4.16 -16.62
C MET A 78 5.87 -4.13 -17.93
N HIS A 79 5.71 -5.16 -18.78
CA HIS A 79 6.37 -5.23 -20.08
C HIS A 79 5.36 -5.30 -21.24
N ARG A 80 5.53 -4.44 -22.24
CA ARG A 80 4.60 -4.33 -23.38
C ARG A 80 4.44 -5.62 -24.20
N ASP A 81 5.48 -6.46 -24.22
CA ASP A 81 5.56 -7.65 -25.07
C ASP A 81 5.06 -8.92 -24.35
N CYS A 82 4.45 -8.80 -23.16
CA CYS A 82 4.02 -9.96 -22.36
C CYS A 82 3.13 -10.93 -23.15
N LYS A 83 2.12 -10.45 -23.88
CA LYS A 83 1.29 -11.31 -24.76
C LYS A 83 2.09 -12.05 -25.83
N ALA A 84 3.11 -11.40 -26.39
CA ALA A 84 3.95 -12.03 -27.42
C ALA A 84 4.90 -13.08 -26.81
N MET A 85 5.24 -12.95 -25.53
CA MET A 85 6.09 -13.88 -24.78
C MET A 85 5.28 -15.05 -24.22
N GLU A 86 4.08 -14.80 -23.71
CA GLU A 86 3.10 -15.84 -23.32
C GLU A 86 2.71 -16.72 -24.51
N ALA A 87 2.46 -16.13 -25.68
CA ALA A 87 2.22 -16.89 -26.91
C ALA A 87 3.41 -17.81 -27.32
N LYS A 88 4.60 -17.61 -26.76
CA LYS A 88 5.78 -18.46 -26.95
C LYS A 88 5.98 -19.49 -25.83
N GLY A 89 5.07 -19.56 -24.86
CA GLY A 89 5.15 -20.44 -23.68
C GLY A 89 6.20 -20.00 -22.66
N MET A 90 6.49 -18.70 -22.56
CA MET A 90 7.51 -18.21 -21.62
C MET A 90 7.03 -18.21 -20.16
N CYS A 91 5.72 -18.18 -19.92
CA CYS A 91 5.17 -18.24 -18.56
C CYS A 91 5.48 -19.59 -17.89
N GLU A 92 5.54 -20.67 -18.67
CA GLU A 92 5.80 -22.03 -18.19
C GLU A 92 7.25 -22.48 -18.38
N ASP A 93 8.14 -21.63 -18.94
CA ASP A 93 9.55 -21.95 -19.12
C ASP A 93 10.33 -21.65 -17.83
N PRO A 94 10.92 -22.65 -17.15
CA PRO A 94 11.65 -22.45 -15.89
C PRO A 94 12.83 -21.48 -15.98
N LYS A 95 13.30 -21.15 -17.20
CA LYS A 95 14.35 -20.14 -17.40
C LYS A 95 13.85 -18.71 -17.38
N HIS A 96 12.56 -18.51 -17.66
CA HIS A 96 11.94 -17.20 -17.85
C HIS A 96 10.79 -16.95 -16.87
N GLU A 97 10.27 -17.98 -16.20
CA GLU A 97 9.19 -17.93 -15.21
C GLU A 97 9.38 -16.78 -14.20
N ASP A 98 10.52 -16.69 -13.52
CA ASP A 98 10.80 -15.60 -12.57
C ASP A 98 10.67 -14.19 -13.19
N TRP A 99 11.17 -14.04 -14.43
CA TRP A 99 11.10 -12.76 -15.13
C TRP A 99 9.67 -12.46 -15.60
N MET A 100 8.97 -13.49 -16.08
CA MET A 100 7.59 -13.41 -16.54
C MET A 100 6.64 -13.14 -15.37
N ASP A 101 6.86 -13.70 -14.19
CA ASP A 101 6.09 -13.39 -12.99
C ASP A 101 6.31 -11.96 -12.52
N ALA A 102 7.54 -11.46 -12.59
CA ALA A 102 7.84 -10.08 -12.20
C ALA A 102 7.31 -9.03 -13.19
N ASN A 103 7.21 -9.37 -14.48
CA ASN A 103 6.93 -8.38 -15.54
C ASN A 103 5.63 -8.61 -16.30
N CYS A 104 5.08 -9.82 -16.23
CA CYS A 104 3.94 -10.29 -17.00
C CYS A 104 2.90 -11.00 -16.12
N ALA A 105 2.83 -10.65 -14.83
CA ALA A 105 1.92 -11.27 -13.86
C ALA A 105 0.46 -11.31 -14.32
N LEU A 106 0.01 -10.30 -15.08
CA LEU A 106 -1.35 -10.28 -15.61
C LEU A 106 -1.52 -11.26 -16.76
N THR A 107 -0.63 -11.20 -17.75
CA THR A 107 -0.68 -12.10 -18.90
C THR A 107 -0.46 -13.56 -18.51
N CYS A 108 0.49 -13.85 -17.61
CA CYS A 108 0.79 -15.21 -17.15
C CYS A 108 -0.19 -15.76 -16.10
N GLY A 109 -1.16 -14.95 -15.66
CA GLY A 109 -2.10 -15.35 -14.62
C GLY A 109 -1.47 -15.46 -13.22
N SER A 110 -0.23 -15.02 -13.06
CA SER A 110 0.51 -14.98 -11.79
C SER A 110 0.03 -13.87 -10.85
N CYS A 111 -1.01 -13.11 -11.21
CA CYS A 111 -1.59 -12.09 -10.33
C CYS A 111 -2.01 -12.69 -8.99
N PRO A 112 -1.38 -12.30 -7.87
CA PRO A 112 -1.71 -12.84 -6.55
C PRO A 112 -3.02 -12.26 -5.97
N CYS A 113 -3.88 -11.64 -6.78
CA CYS A 113 -4.91 -10.73 -6.30
C CYS A 113 -6.32 -11.21 -6.70
N LEU A 114 -6.74 -12.32 -6.12
CA LEU A 114 -8.12 -12.80 -6.20
C LEU A 114 -8.55 -13.27 -4.81
N ASP A 115 -9.84 -13.17 -4.54
CA ASP A 115 -10.44 -13.97 -3.47
C ASP A 115 -10.63 -15.39 -4.02
N GLN A 116 -10.11 -16.37 -3.30
CA GLN A 116 -10.24 -17.78 -3.64
C GLN A 116 -11.53 -18.38 -3.08
N GLU A 117 -12.23 -17.62 -2.22
CA GLU A 117 -13.42 -18.05 -1.49
C GLU A 117 -14.53 -17.00 -1.66
N ASP A 118 -15.79 -17.46 -1.58
CA ASP A 118 -16.97 -16.66 -1.88
C ASP A 118 -17.44 -15.78 -0.71
N ASP A 119 -17.05 -16.11 0.52
CA ASP A 119 -17.44 -15.39 1.74
C ASP A 119 -16.44 -14.30 2.18
N CYS A 120 -15.41 -14.05 1.37
CA CYS A 120 -14.34 -13.10 1.66
C CYS A 120 -14.86 -11.66 1.89
N GLU A 121 -15.80 -11.16 1.08
CA GLU A 121 -16.33 -9.79 1.25
C GLU A 121 -17.11 -9.63 2.57
N GLU A 122 -17.92 -10.62 2.92
CA GLU A 122 -18.71 -10.61 4.17
C GLU A 122 -17.78 -10.64 5.39
N LYS A 123 -16.79 -11.54 5.36
CA LYS A 123 -15.84 -11.69 6.47
C LYS A 123 -14.94 -10.47 6.63
N ALA A 124 -14.52 -9.85 5.53
CA ALA A 124 -13.78 -8.59 5.56
C ALA A 124 -14.64 -7.47 6.18
N ALA A 125 -15.92 -7.36 5.79
CA ALA A 125 -16.85 -6.39 6.38
C ALA A 125 -17.10 -6.61 7.88
N ARG A 126 -16.93 -7.84 8.37
CA ARG A 126 -17.01 -8.19 9.79
C ARG A 126 -15.72 -7.93 10.56
N GLY A 127 -14.68 -7.44 9.90
CA GLY A 127 -13.39 -7.15 10.51
C GLY A 127 -12.58 -8.41 10.82
N LEU A 128 -12.62 -9.42 9.96
CA LEU A 128 -11.86 -10.67 10.14
C LEU A 128 -10.54 -10.68 9.38
N CYS A 129 -10.19 -9.61 8.68
CA CYS A 129 -8.88 -9.54 8.03
C CYS A 129 -7.78 -9.46 9.10
N ARG A 130 -6.58 -9.91 8.74
CA ARG A 130 -5.46 -10.06 9.70
C ARG A 130 -5.16 -8.80 10.53
N ARG A 131 -5.49 -7.63 10.01
CA ARG A 131 -5.23 -6.32 10.63
C ARG A 131 -6.39 -5.77 11.44
N ASP A 132 -7.54 -6.41 11.38
CA ASP A 132 -8.74 -5.97 12.08
C ASP A 132 -8.73 -6.40 13.55
N SER A 133 -9.57 -5.73 14.34
CA SER A 133 -9.72 -5.98 15.77
C SER A 133 -10.57 -7.21 16.10
N HIS A 134 -11.28 -7.78 15.13
CA HIS A 134 -12.18 -8.91 15.32
C HIS A 134 -11.61 -10.21 14.71
N GLY A 135 -12.16 -11.34 15.15
CA GLY A 135 -11.79 -12.66 14.68
C GLY A 135 -10.68 -13.35 15.48
N THR A 136 -10.65 -14.67 15.40
CA THR A 136 -9.57 -15.50 15.94
C THR A 136 -8.34 -15.41 15.05
N GLU A 137 -7.18 -15.82 15.57
CA GLU A 137 -5.96 -15.95 14.77
C GLU A 137 -6.14 -16.89 13.57
N GLU A 138 -6.99 -17.91 13.69
CA GLU A 138 -7.30 -18.85 12.60
C GLU A 138 -8.16 -18.19 11.53
N GLU A 139 -9.18 -17.42 11.90
CA GLU A 139 -10.01 -16.66 10.95
C GLU A 139 -9.17 -15.61 10.21
N LYS A 140 -8.27 -14.94 10.93
CA LYS A 140 -7.34 -13.97 10.36
C LYS A 140 -6.32 -14.63 9.42
N ALA A 141 -5.83 -15.82 9.77
CA ALA A 141 -4.93 -16.60 8.91
C ALA A 141 -5.63 -17.08 7.64
N TYR A 142 -6.89 -17.54 7.76
CA TYR A 142 -7.72 -17.92 6.62
C TYR A 142 -7.95 -16.72 5.68
N MET A 143 -8.36 -15.58 6.23
CA MET A 143 -8.58 -14.36 5.45
C MET A 143 -7.28 -13.88 4.78
N TRP A 144 -6.13 -14.08 5.44
CA TRP A 144 -4.82 -13.75 4.90
C TRP A 144 -4.42 -14.60 3.70
N GLU A 145 -4.78 -15.88 3.71
CA GLU A 145 -4.38 -16.86 2.69
C GLU A 145 -5.34 -16.88 1.49
N PHE A 146 -6.64 -16.75 1.73
CA PHE A 146 -7.66 -16.98 0.70
C PHE A 146 -8.41 -15.73 0.27
N CYS A 147 -8.41 -14.66 1.08
CA CYS A 147 -9.22 -13.47 0.84
C CYS A 147 -8.38 -12.22 0.54
N MET A 148 -7.40 -12.38 -0.36
CA MET A 148 -6.42 -11.34 -0.66
C MET A 148 -7.06 -10.08 -1.24
N LYS A 149 -8.12 -10.20 -2.04
CA LYS A 149 -8.80 -9.06 -2.63
C LYS A 149 -9.71 -8.36 -1.62
N SER A 150 -10.53 -9.12 -0.90
CA SER A 150 -11.44 -8.60 0.11
C SER A 150 -10.70 -7.99 1.31
N CYS A 151 -9.52 -8.50 1.66
CA CYS A 151 -8.65 -7.91 2.70
C CYS A 151 -7.69 -6.84 2.18
N GLY A 152 -7.81 -6.41 0.91
CA GLY A 152 -6.97 -5.36 0.35
C GLY A 152 -5.48 -5.73 0.25
N ARG A 153 -5.15 -7.02 0.22
CA ARG A 153 -3.80 -7.60 0.08
C ARG A 153 -3.45 -7.87 -1.39
N CYS A 154 -4.05 -7.11 -2.28
CA CYS A 154 -4.06 -7.35 -3.72
C CYS A 154 -2.83 -6.81 -4.46
N THR A 155 -1.87 -6.28 -3.73
CA THR A 155 -0.54 -6.01 -4.26
C THR A 155 0.34 -7.22 -3.95
N PRO A 156 1.42 -7.47 -4.72
CA PRO A 156 2.55 -8.14 -4.13
C PRO A 156 2.78 -7.46 -2.78
N ASP A 157 2.90 -8.22 -1.69
CA ASP A 157 3.90 -7.84 -0.71
C ASP A 157 5.12 -7.66 -1.60
N ASP A 158 5.50 -6.43 -1.92
CA ASP A 158 6.74 -6.17 -2.62
C ASP A 158 7.77 -5.96 -1.52
N PRO A 159 8.37 -7.05 -0.97
CA PRO A 159 9.47 -6.92 -0.05
C PRO A 159 10.66 -6.19 -0.69
N THR A 160 10.65 -5.92 -2.01
CA THR A 160 11.68 -5.12 -2.66
C THR A 160 11.48 -3.62 -2.49
N ILE A 161 10.24 -3.15 -2.27
CA ILE A 161 9.93 -1.72 -2.00
C ILE A 161 9.89 -1.45 -0.49
N CYS A 162 9.30 -2.34 0.32
CA CYS A 162 9.24 -2.21 1.78
C CYS A 162 10.53 -2.75 2.45
N LYS A 163 11.66 -2.16 2.10
CA LYS A 163 12.95 -2.47 2.73
C LYS A 163 13.71 -1.21 3.06
N ASP A 164 14.49 -1.29 4.13
CA ASP A 164 15.43 -0.25 4.46
C ASP A 164 16.66 -0.36 3.56
N TRP A 165 17.03 0.77 2.97
CA TRP A 165 18.27 0.93 2.24
C TRP A 165 19.37 1.39 3.20
N PRO A 166 20.65 1.04 2.95
CA PRO A 166 21.75 1.56 3.74
C PRO A 166 21.76 3.09 3.70
N VAL A 167 21.79 3.71 4.88
CA VAL A 167 21.94 5.16 5.03
C VAL A 167 23.33 5.44 5.60
N TRP A 168 24.03 6.40 4.99
CA TRP A 168 25.42 6.75 5.32
C TRP A 168 26.37 5.55 5.30
N ASP A 169 26.25 4.71 4.27
CA ASP A 169 27.05 3.49 4.08
C ASP A 169 26.94 2.47 5.24
N ASP A 170 25.94 2.61 6.11
CA ASP A 170 25.65 1.69 7.21
C ASP A 170 24.38 0.87 6.88
N PRO A 171 24.51 -0.44 6.66
CA PRO A 171 23.36 -1.33 6.43
C PRO A 171 22.36 -1.36 7.59
N LYS A 172 22.75 -0.94 8.80
CA LYS A 172 21.88 -0.84 9.99
C LYS A 172 21.54 0.61 10.34
N GLY A 173 21.87 1.57 9.46
CA GLY A 173 21.64 2.97 9.72
C GLY A 173 20.17 3.28 10.02
N CYS A 174 19.23 2.72 9.25
CA CYS A 174 17.80 2.95 9.49
C CYS A 174 17.35 2.53 10.90
N GLU A 175 17.71 1.32 11.33
CA GLU A 175 17.36 0.81 12.67
C GLU A 175 18.05 1.61 13.79
N LYS A 176 19.26 2.12 13.52
CA LYS A 176 20.01 2.93 14.48
C LYS A 176 19.35 4.29 14.71
N TYR A 177 18.89 4.95 13.65
CA TYR A 177 18.47 6.36 13.71
C TYR A 177 16.96 6.58 13.70
N LYS A 178 16.13 5.55 13.44
CA LYS A 178 14.66 5.68 13.39
C LYS A 178 14.02 6.34 14.63
N ASP A 179 14.57 6.07 15.81
CA ASP A 179 14.07 6.57 17.10
C ASP A 179 14.83 7.83 17.59
N GLN A 180 15.69 8.42 16.74
CA GLN A 180 16.52 9.56 17.08
C GLN A 180 16.04 10.84 16.38
N ASN A 181 16.53 11.97 16.88
CA ASN A 181 16.35 13.27 16.25
C ASN A 181 17.62 13.69 15.50
N ASP A 182 17.45 14.46 14.43
CA ASP A 182 18.51 15.11 13.68
C ASP A 182 19.15 16.29 14.45
N GLU A 183 20.12 16.94 13.84
CA GLU A 183 20.85 18.07 14.43
C GLU A 183 19.95 19.28 14.76
N ASN A 184 18.77 19.38 14.14
CA ASN A 184 17.77 20.41 14.39
C ASN A 184 16.72 19.98 15.43
N GLY A 185 16.87 18.78 16.01
CA GLY A 185 15.93 18.22 16.98
C GLY A 185 14.67 17.63 16.36
N SER A 186 14.62 17.46 15.03
CA SER A 186 13.48 16.84 14.33
C SER A 186 13.66 15.32 14.25
N PRO A 187 12.62 14.49 14.44
CA PRO A 187 12.74 13.04 14.30
C PRO A 187 13.27 12.65 12.92
N PHE A 188 14.18 11.67 12.84
CA PHE A 188 14.73 11.24 11.55
C PHE A 188 13.65 10.72 10.59
N CYS A 189 12.64 10.02 11.09
CA CYS A 189 11.52 9.59 10.26
C CYS A 189 10.59 10.74 9.80
N ALA A 190 10.76 11.96 10.30
CA ALA A 190 10.09 13.14 9.75
C ALA A 190 10.88 13.79 8.60
N ASN A 191 12.12 13.36 8.37
CA ASN A 191 12.93 13.84 7.25
C ASN A 191 12.60 13.04 5.98
N ASP A 192 12.19 13.73 4.91
CA ASP A 192 11.78 13.11 3.65
C ASP A 192 12.83 12.15 3.06
N TRP A 193 14.11 12.53 3.11
CA TRP A 193 15.19 11.70 2.57
C TRP A 193 15.40 10.44 3.41
N PHE A 194 15.43 10.57 4.74
CA PHE A 194 15.59 9.42 5.63
C PHE A 194 14.36 8.50 5.54
N ALA A 195 13.16 9.06 5.56
CA ALA A 195 11.89 8.34 5.39
C ALA A 195 11.83 7.55 4.08
N ALA A 196 12.33 8.12 2.97
CA ALA A 196 12.36 7.46 1.66
C ALA A 196 13.38 6.31 1.58
N ASN A 197 14.47 6.36 2.35
CA ASN A 197 15.47 5.29 2.39
C ASN A 197 15.15 4.24 3.46
N CYS A 198 14.52 4.65 4.56
CA CYS A 198 14.22 3.84 5.73
C CYS A 198 12.72 3.54 5.85
N VAL A 199 12.08 3.23 4.71
CA VAL A 199 10.62 3.05 4.61
C VAL A 199 10.08 1.98 5.56
N ARG A 200 10.86 0.95 5.90
CA ARG A 200 10.43 -0.10 6.83
C ARG A 200 10.68 0.30 8.28
N SER A 201 11.86 0.80 8.59
CA SER A 201 12.23 1.26 9.94
C SER A 201 11.35 2.41 10.42
N CYS A 202 10.95 3.29 9.50
CA CYS A 202 10.03 4.38 9.77
C CYS A 202 8.56 3.99 9.62
N GLY A 203 8.23 2.72 9.32
CA GLY A 203 6.86 2.24 9.13
C GLY A 203 6.06 2.95 8.02
N PHE A 204 6.76 3.50 7.03
CA PHE A 204 6.20 4.06 5.81
C PHE A 204 6.10 3.05 4.68
N CYS A 205 6.04 1.75 5.01
CA CYS A 205 5.81 0.76 3.98
C CYS A 205 4.46 1.05 3.32
N PRO A 206 4.38 1.07 1.97
CA PRO A 206 3.21 1.54 1.22
C PRO A 206 1.88 0.87 1.56
N HIS A 207 1.93 -0.21 2.34
CA HIS A 207 0.79 -1.03 2.70
C HIS A 207 0.79 -1.44 4.18
N GLN A 208 1.51 -0.76 5.08
CA GLN A 208 1.21 -0.87 6.52
C GLN A 208 0.07 0.08 6.85
N ALA A 209 -0.87 -0.34 7.71
CA ALA A 209 -1.90 0.56 8.22
C ALA A 209 -1.19 1.79 8.80
N TYR A 210 -1.50 2.97 8.25
CA TYR A 210 -0.88 4.24 8.62
C TYR A 210 -1.49 4.68 9.96
N CYS A 211 -1.14 3.94 11.01
CA CYS A 211 -1.62 4.04 12.38
C CYS A 211 -0.50 3.59 13.32
N TRP A 212 0.21 4.55 13.92
CA TRP A 212 1.06 4.30 15.09
C TRP A 212 0.17 4.19 16.32
#